data_AF-A0A2N1QZ96-F1
#
_entry.id   AF-A0A2N1QZ96-F1
#
_cell.length_a   1.000
_cell.length_b   1.000
_cell.length_c   1.000
_cell.angle_alpha   90.00
_cell.angle_beta   90.00
_cell.angle_gamma   90.00
#
_symmetry.space_group_name_H-M   'P 1'
#
loop_
_entity.id
_entity.type
_entity.pdbx_description
1 polymer ?
#
loop_
_entity_poly.entity_id
_entity_poly.type
_entity_poly.pdbx_seq_one_letter_code
_entity_poly.pdbx_strand_id
1 'polypeptide(L)'
;MLDMEDLPPTPAFEAGIRRAPRREASLSPAQESLALRNALRYVQPRWHEVLAPEFLAELRERGRIYGYRFRPAGRLRGLPVDRYPGRCIEGKALRVMIDNNLDFDVALYPYELVTYGETGQVCQNWMQYRLICKYLEILDEDGTLVLESGHPLGIFASHPLAPRVIVTNGLMIGMFDNQKDFNLAAALGVANYGQMTAGGWMYIGPQGIVHGTFNTLMNAGRLKLGIAHDGNLAGKLFVSSGLGGMSGAQGKAAVIAGAASIIAE
;
A
#
# COMPACT_ATOMS: atom_id res chain seq x y z
N MET A 1 -11.92 0.25 -18.07
CA MET A 1 -12.31 -1.11 -17.61
C MET A 1 -11.23 -2.09 -18.00
N LEU A 2 -11.09 -3.18 -17.25
CA LEU A 2 -10.27 -4.32 -17.65
C LEU A 2 -10.96 -5.02 -18.82
N ASP A 3 -10.23 -5.11 -19.91
CA ASP A 3 -10.63 -5.84 -21.09
C ASP A 3 -9.86 -7.15 -21.09
N MET A 4 -10.60 -8.26 -21.00
CA MET A 4 -10.05 -9.60 -20.88
C MET A 4 -10.97 -10.55 -21.65
N GLU A 5 -10.38 -11.42 -22.46
CA GLU A 5 -11.10 -12.45 -23.22
C GLU A 5 -11.69 -13.51 -22.31
N ASP A 6 -10.94 -13.93 -21.29
CA ASP A 6 -11.33 -14.90 -20.27
C ASP A 6 -11.16 -14.34 -18.85
N LEU A 7 -11.91 -14.90 -17.89
CA LEU A 7 -11.69 -14.61 -16.48
C LEU A 7 -10.39 -15.27 -15.98
N PRO A 8 -9.56 -14.55 -15.19
CA PRO A 8 -8.44 -15.17 -14.50
C PRO A 8 -8.91 -16.34 -13.65
N PRO A 9 -8.05 -17.35 -13.41
CA PRO A 9 -8.40 -18.49 -12.57
C PRO A 9 -8.73 -18.06 -11.14
N THR A 10 -9.37 -18.96 -10.39
CA THR A 10 -9.69 -18.74 -8.98
C THR A 10 -8.41 -18.42 -8.19
N PRO A 11 -8.43 -17.42 -7.29
CA PRO A 11 -7.24 -17.00 -6.57
C PRO A 11 -6.69 -18.13 -5.68
N ALA A 12 -5.36 -18.28 -5.70
CA ALA A 12 -4.63 -19.19 -4.84
C ALA A 12 -3.76 -18.41 -3.86
N PHE A 13 -3.65 -18.92 -2.62
CA PHE A 13 -2.89 -18.30 -1.54
C PHE A 13 -1.89 -19.30 -0.97
N GLU A 14 -0.62 -18.90 -0.91
CA GLU A 14 0.43 -19.65 -0.20
C GLU A 14 0.15 -19.69 1.30
N ALA A 15 0.26 -20.87 1.91
CA ALA A 15 0.11 -21.06 3.35
C ALA A 15 1.24 -20.35 4.12
N GLY A 16 0.95 -19.91 5.34
CA GLY A 16 1.93 -19.26 6.23
C GLY A 16 2.22 -17.78 5.91
N ILE A 17 1.71 -17.25 4.81
CA ILE A 17 1.80 -15.81 4.51
C ILE A 17 0.73 -15.06 5.30
N ARG A 18 1.15 -14.00 5.99
CA ARG A 18 0.28 -13.18 6.83
C ARG A 18 -0.85 -12.55 6.00
N ARG A 19 -2.06 -12.52 6.58
CA ARG A 19 -3.27 -11.96 5.96
C ARG A 19 -3.83 -10.84 6.81
N ALA A 20 -4.38 -9.82 6.18
CA ALA A 20 -5.00 -8.72 6.91
C ALA A 20 -6.20 -9.25 7.72
N PRO A 21 -6.40 -8.76 8.96
CA PRO A 21 -7.61 -9.07 9.72
C PRO A 21 -8.84 -8.51 9.00
N ARG A 22 -10.01 -9.08 9.29
CA ARG A 22 -11.29 -8.56 8.79
C ARG A 22 -11.44 -7.09 9.20
N ARG A 23 -11.82 -6.24 8.25
CA ARG A 23 -12.08 -4.82 8.50
C ARG A 23 -13.51 -4.62 8.96
N GLU A 24 -13.67 -3.87 10.04
CA GLU A 24 -14.99 -3.51 10.53
C GLU A 24 -15.61 -2.46 9.61
N ALA A 25 -16.73 -2.82 8.99
CA ALA A 25 -17.67 -1.91 8.38
C ALA A 25 -19.06 -2.56 8.42
N SER A 26 -19.96 -2.01 9.25
CA SER A 26 -21.36 -2.41 9.25
C SER A 26 -22.06 -1.69 8.11
N LEU A 27 -22.29 -2.39 7.01
CA LEU A 27 -22.97 -1.86 5.82
C LEU A 27 -24.46 -2.21 5.86
N SER A 28 -25.30 -1.24 5.50
CA SER A 28 -26.70 -1.52 5.17
C SER A 28 -26.78 -2.32 3.84
N PRO A 29 -27.91 -3.00 3.56
CA PRO A 29 -28.10 -3.69 2.27
C PRO A 29 -27.90 -2.78 1.06
N ALA A 30 -28.31 -1.50 1.16
CA ALA A 30 -28.10 -0.50 0.12
C ALA A 30 -26.61 -0.16 -0.06
N GLN A 31 -25.85 -0.09 1.03
CA GLN A 31 -24.41 0.15 1.00
C GLN A 31 -23.63 -1.06 0.48
N GLU A 32 -24.02 -2.30 0.83
CA GLU A 32 -23.42 -3.51 0.22
C GLU A 32 -23.65 -3.51 -1.30
N SER A 33 -24.86 -3.21 -1.75
CA SER A 33 -25.18 -3.09 -3.19
C SER A 33 -24.35 -1.99 -3.86
N LEU A 34 -24.14 -0.85 -3.19
CA LEU A 34 -23.29 0.22 -3.70
C LEU A 34 -21.81 -0.18 -3.78
N ALA A 35 -21.26 -0.81 -2.73
CA ALA A 35 -19.88 -1.33 -2.74
C ALA A 35 -19.67 -2.31 -3.89
N LEU A 36 -20.64 -3.20 -4.11
CA LEU A 36 -20.59 -4.18 -5.19
C LEU A 36 -20.60 -3.51 -6.58
N ARG A 37 -21.52 -2.56 -6.81
CA ARG A 37 -21.54 -1.77 -8.06
C ARG A 37 -20.23 -1.00 -8.27
N ASN A 38 -19.68 -0.44 -7.19
CA ASN A 38 -18.41 0.28 -7.23
C ASN A 38 -17.22 -0.64 -7.58
N ALA A 39 -17.22 -1.90 -7.16
CA ALA A 39 -16.20 -2.86 -7.58
C ALA A 39 -16.41 -3.31 -9.04
N LEU A 40 -17.67 -3.59 -9.42
CA LEU A 40 -18.00 -4.06 -10.77
C LEU A 40 -17.73 -3.03 -11.88
N ARG A 41 -17.59 -1.74 -11.55
CA ARG A 41 -17.23 -0.68 -12.51
C ARG A 41 -15.90 -0.91 -13.24
N TYR A 42 -15.02 -1.74 -12.67
CA TYR A 42 -13.71 -2.02 -13.27
C TYR A 42 -13.75 -3.16 -14.30
N VAL A 43 -14.83 -3.92 -14.38
CA VAL A 43 -14.93 -5.14 -15.18
C VAL A 43 -16.09 -5.04 -16.17
N GLN A 44 -15.98 -5.70 -17.31
CA GLN A 44 -17.02 -5.67 -18.34
C GLN A 44 -18.34 -6.31 -17.85
N PRO A 45 -19.51 -5.77 -18.26
CA PRO A 45 -20.82 -6.27 -17.83
C PRO A 45 -21.05 -7.77 -18.01
N ARG A 46 -20.49 -8.37 -19.07
CA ARG A 46 -20.59 -9.82 -19.33
C ARG A 46 -20.08 -10.71 -18.20
N TRP A 47 -19.20 -10.18 -17.35
CA TRP A 47 -18.64 -10.91 -16.21
C TRP A 47 -19.34 -10.62 -14.89
N HIS A 48 -20.30 -9.68 -14.85
CA HIS A 48 -20.90 -9.23 -13.59
C HIS A 48 -21.67 -10.34 -12.88
N GLU A 49 -22.37 -11.20 -13.60
CA GLU A 49 -23.12 -12.32 -13.01
C GLU A 49 -22.21 -13.31 -12.27
N VAL A 50 -21.01 -13.56 -12.81
CA VAL A 50 -20.02 -14.47 -12.22
C VAL A 50 -19.28 -13.81 -11.06
N LEU A 51 -18.88 -12.54 -11.21
CA LEU A 51 -18.03 -11.85 -10.23
C LEU A 51 -18.82 -11.27 -9.05
N ALA A 52 -20.10 -10.98 -9.22
CA ALA A 52 -20.91 -10.34 -8.17
C ALA A 52 -20.98 -11.19 -6.88
N PRO A 53 -21.24 -12.52 -6.93
CA PRO A 53 -21.22 -13.36 -5.74
C PRO A 53 -19.84 -13.42 -5.07
N GLU A 54 -18.76 -13.44 -5.85
CA GLU A 54 -17.39 -13.50 -5.33
C GLU A 54 -17.02 -12.23 -4.58
N PHE A 55 -17.29 -11.06 -5.17
CA PHE A 55 -17.04 -9.77 -4.54
C PHE A 55 -17.91 -9.58 -3.30
N LEU A 56 -19.16 -10.03 -3.32
CA LEU A 56 -20.02 -9.96 -2.14
C LEU A 56 -19.51 -10.86 -1.01
N ALA A 57 -19.01 -12.06 -1.33
CA ALA A 57 -18.37 -12.94 -0.35
C ALA A 57 -17.13 -12.28 0.26
N GLU A 58 -16.23 -11.72 -0.57
CA GLU A 58 -15.07 -10.98 -0.08
C GLU A 58 -15.48 -9.83 0.85
N LEU A 59 -16.47 -9.03 0.46
CA LEU A 59 -16.96 -7.91 1.26
C LEU A 59 -17.44 -8.36 2.65
N ARG A 60 -18.18 -9.46 2.73
CA ARG A 60 -18.74 -9.95 4.01
C ARG A 60 -17.68 -10.60 4.89
N GLU A 61 -16.82 -11.43 4.31
CA GLU A 61 -15.77 -12.18 5.01
C GLU A 61 -14.61 -11.28 5.45
N ARG A 62 -14.19 -10.34 4.60
CA ARG A 62 -13.01 -9.51 4.82
C ARG A 62 -13.33 -8.06 5.18
N GLY A 63 -14.58 -7.63 4.98
CA GLY A 63 -15.00 -6.24 5.16
C GLY A 63 -14.64 -5.34 3.98
N ARG A 64 -14.01 -5.88 2.92
CA ARG A 64 -13.51 -5.16 1.74
C ARG A 64 -13.56 -6.07 0.53
N ILE A 65 -13.71 -5.46 -0.65
CA ILE A 65 -13.58 -6.16 -1.94
C ILE A 65 -12.16 -5.94 -2.45
N TYR A 66 -11.32 -6.96 -2.37
CA TYR A 66 -9.94 -6.93 -2.87
C TYR A 66 -9.86 -7.36 -4.34
N GLY A 67 -10.88 -8.07 -4.83
CA GLY A 67 -10.90 -8.68 -6.15
C GLY A 67 -9.77 -9.66 -6.33
N TYR A 68 -9.61 -10.62 -5.40
CA TYR A 68 -8.45 -11.52 -5.36
C TYR A 68 -8.21 -12.24 -6.68
N ARG A 69 -9.27 -12.57 -7.43
CA ARG A 69 -9.18 -13.16 -8.78
C ARG A 69 -8.27 -12.37 -9.72
N PHE A 70 -8.21 -11.04 -9.57
CA PHE A 70 -7.43 -10.17 -10.44
C PHE A 70 -5.97 -10.04 -10.03
N ARG A 71 -5.56 -10.63 -8.90
CA ARG A 71 -4.16 -10.63 -8.46
C ARG A 71 -3.28 -11.38 -9.47
N PRO A 72 -2.07 -10.87 -9.82
CA PRO A 72 -1.08 -11.64 -10.57
C PRO A 72 -0.69 -12.93 -9.86
N ALA A 73 -0.46 -14.02 -10.61
CA ALA A 73 0.03 -15.27 -10.04
C ALA A 73 1.48 -15.11 -9.54
N GLY A 74 1.87 -15.94 -8.56
CA GLY A 74 3.22 -15.92 -7.97
C GLY A 74 3.45 -14.75 -7.02
N ARG A 75 4.70 -14.58 -6.56
CA ARG A 75 5.12 -13.48 -5.68
C ARG A 75 5.52 -12.27 -6.53
N LEU A 76 4.96 -11.10 -6.23
CA LEU A 76 5.43 -9.85 -6.82
C LEU A 76 6.77 -9.47 -6.21
N ARG A 77 7.65 -8.86 -7.00
CA ARG A 77 8.95 -8.33 -6.59
C ARG A 77 9.32 -7.16 -7.49
N GLY A 78 10.03 -6.18 -6.95
CA GLY A 78 10.65 -5.14 -7.78
C GLY A 78 11.75 -5.74 -8.65
N LEU A 79 11.58 -5.72 -9.97
CA LEU A 79 12.57 -6.21 -10.93
C LEU A 79 13.47 -5.07 -11.46
N PRO A 80 14.59 -5.38 -12.13
CA PRO A 80 15.32 -4.39 -12.92
C PRO A 80 14.38 -3.65 -13.90
N VAL A 81 14.56 -2.33 -14.04
CA VAL A 81 13.61 -1.45 -14.74
C VAL A 81 13.42 -1.79 -16.23
N ASP A 82 14.45 -2.36 -16.86
CA ASP A 82 14.46 -2.84 -18.24
C ASP A 82 13.55 -4.06 -18.47
N ARG A 83 13.17 -4.77 -17.40
CA ARG A 83 12.23 -5.91 -17.46
C ARG A 83 10.77 -5.48 -17.57
N TYR A 84 10.47 -4.20 -17.39
CA TYR A 84 9.10 -3.68 -17.46
C TYR A 84 8.80 -3.11 -18.85
N PRO A 85 7.64 -3.47 -19.45
CA PRO A 85 7.17 -2.79 -20.66
C PRO A 85 6.74 -1.36 -20.32
N GLY A 86 6.83 -0.45 -21.29
CA GLY A 86 6.51 0.95 -21.07
C GLY A 86 7.07 1.86 -22.16
N ARG A 87 6.39 2.99 -22.41
CA ARG A 87 6.83 4.00 -23.39
C ARG A 87 7.83 5.02 -22.82
N CYS A 88 7.82 5.24 -21.50
CA CYS A 88 8.78 6.10 -20.80
C CYS A 88 9.47 5.35 -19.64
N ILE A 89 10.64 5.85 -19.21
CA ILE A 89 11.42 5.21 -18.14
C ILE A 89 10.78 5.42 -16.76
N GLU A 90 10.13 6.56 -16.56
CA GLU A 90 9.44 6.92 -15.33
C GLU A 90 8.26 5.99 -15.05
N GLY A 91 7.46 5.68 -16.07
CA GLY A 91 6.37 4.71 -15.95
C GLY A 91 6.86 3.33 -15.54
N LYS A 92 7.98 2.87 -16.13
CA LYS A 92 8.65 1.62 -15.75
C LYS A 92 9.19 1.68 -14.33
N ALA A 93 9.85 2.77 -13.94
CA ALA A 93 10.40 2.93 -12.59
C ALA A 93 9.29 2.93 -11.52
N LEU A 94 8.18 3.62 -11.76
CA LEU A 94 6.99 3.59 -10.90
C LEU A 94 6.44 2.17 -10.74
N ARG A 95 6.47 1.39 -11.83
CA ARG A 95 6.06 -0.02 -11.82
C ARG A 95 6.97 -0.89 -10.94
N VAL A 96 8.28 -0.70 -11.00
CA VAL A 96 9.26 -1.34 -10.08
C VAL A 96 8.87 -1.06 -8.63
N MET A 97 8.60 0.22 -8.31
CA MET A 97 8.32 0.64 -6.94
C MET A 97 7.00 0.11 -6.42
N ILE A 98 5.96 0.05 -7.26
CA ILE A 98 4.68 -0.60 -6.91
C ILE A 98 4.88 -2.07 -6.57
N ASP A 99 5.61 -2.81 -7.40
CA ASP A 99 5.82 -4.24 -7.18
C ASP A 99 6.70 -4.49 -5.95
N ASN A 100 7.67 -3.63 -5.68
CA ASN A 100 8.45 -3.66 -4.44
C ASN A 100 7.57 -3.41 -3.20
N ASN A 101 6.65 -2.45 -3.25
CA ASN A 101 5.69 -2.21 -2.17
C ASN A 101 4.73 -3.39 -1.91
N LEU A 102 4.59 -4.31 -2.87
CA LEU A 102 3.77 -5.52 -2.78
C LEU A 102 4.61 -6.80 -2.71
N ASP A 103 5.93 -6.67 -2.57
CA ASP A 103 6.82 -7.81 -2.43
C ASP A 103 6.49 -8.55 -1.13
N PHE A 104 6.52 -9.87 -1.18
CA PHE A 104 6.20 -10.73 -0.05
C PHE A 104 7.23 -10.63 1.08
N ASP A 105 8.43 -10.17 0.76
CA ASP A 105 9.49 -9.91 1.74
C ASP A 105 9.42 -8.48 2.31
N VAL A 106 8.54 -7.63 1.77
CA VAL A 106 8.42 -6.19 2.13
C VAL A 106 7.05 -5.86 2.73
N ALA A 107 5.97 -6.30 2.09
CA ALA A 107 4.60 -5.95 2.44
C ALA A 107 4.09 -6.76 3.63
N LEU A 108 3.38 -6.09 4.53
CA LEU A 108 2.78 -6.72 5.71
C LEU A 108 1.67 -7.70 5.37
N TYR A 109 0.78 -7.35 4.43
CA TYR A 109 -0.29 -8.21 3.92
C TYR A 109 -0.33 -8.14 2.39
N PRO A 110 0.58 -8.86 1.70
CA PRO A 110 0.79 -8.69 0.27
C PRO A 110 -0.46 -9.04 -0.56
N TYR A 111 -1.31 -9.96 -0.08
CA TYR A 111 -2.56 -10.32 -0.75
C TYR A 111 -3.65 -9.25 -0.65
N GLU A 112 -3.61 -8.42 0.40
CA GLU A 112 -4.58 -7.34 0.66
C GLU A 112 -4.02 -5.97 0.25
N LEU A 113 -2.92 -5.96 -0.50
CA LEU A 113 -2.22 -4.77 -0.98
C LEU A 113 -1.73 -3.83 0.13
N VAL A 114 -1.56 -4.34 1.37
CA VAL A 114 -1.11 -3.56 2.52
C VAL A 114 0.40 -3.69 2.67
N THR A 115 1.10 -2.57 2.56
CA THR A 115 2.56 -2.54 2.72
C THR A 115 2.98 -2.47 4.19
N TYR A 116 2.41 -1.56 4.99
CA TYR A 116 2.73 -1.44 6.42
C TYR A 116 1.66 -0.68 7.19
N GLY A 117 1.86 -0.52 8.51
CA GLY A 117 0.98 0.27 9.38
C GLY A 117 -0.40 -0.35 9.56
N GLU A 118 -0.50 -1.67 9.43
CA GLU A 118 -1.72 -2.49 9.45
C GLU A 118 -2.72 -2.19 8.33
N THR A 119 -2.85 -0.95 7.83
CA THR A 119 -3.86 -0.54 6.84
C THR A 119 -3.28 0.24 5.66
N GLY A 120 -1.99 0.57 5.65
CA GLY A 120 -1.35 1.36 4.59
C GLY A 120 -1.29 0.59 3.27
N GLN A 121 -2.10 0.98 2.30
CA GLN A 121 -2.30 0.24 1.05
C GLN A 121 -1.77 0.96 -0.19
N VAL A 122 -1.27 0.16 -1.14
CA VAL A 122 -0.82 0.62 -2.47
C VAL A 122 -1.97 1.15 -3.32
N CYS A 123 -3.09 0.42 -3.32
CA CYS A 123 -4.40 0.78 -3.86
C CYS A 123 -5.46 -0.14 -3.22
N GLN A 124 -6.74 0.10 -3.48
CA GLN A 124 -7.82 -0.56 -2.74
C GLN A 124 -8.02 -2.03 -3.14
N ASN A 125 -7.77 -2.36 -4.41
CA ASN A 125 -8.05 -3.69 -4.94
C ASN A 125 -7.19 -4.05 -6.15
N TRP A 126 -7.15 -5.33 -6.49
CA TRP A 126 -6.33 -5.86 -7.57
C TRP A 126 -6.79 -5.42 -8.96
N MET A 127 -8.05 -5.03 -9.14
CA MET A 127 -8.53 -4.49 -10.41
C MET A 127 -7.93 -3.10 -10.68
N GLN A 128 -7.85 -2.26 -9.64
CA GLN A 128 -7.13 -0.98 -9.70
C GLN A 128 -5.65 -1.21 -9.98
N TYR A 129 -4.98 -2.13 -9.27
CA TYR A 129 -3.59 -2.49 -9.56
C TYR A 129 -3.39 -2.80 -11.04
N ARG A 130 -4.20 -3.70 -11.63
CA ARG A 130 -4.10 -4.08 -13.05
C ARG A 130 -4.27 -2.88 -14.00
N LEU A 131 -5.21 -1.99 -13.71
CA LEU A 131 -5.41 -0.79 -14.50
C LEU A 131 -4.25 0.20 -14.37
N ILE A 132 -3.70 0.37 -13.17
CA ILE A 132 -2.49 1.18 -12.95
C ILE A 132 -1.34 0.61 -13.78
N CYS A 133 -1.13 -0.72 -13.77
CA CYS A 133 -0.11 -1.37 -14.61
C CYS A 133 -0.28 -0.99 -16.08
N LYS A 134 -1.50 -1.18 -16.60
CA LYS A 134 -1.85 -0.94 -18.00
C LYS A 134 -1.64 0.52 -18.38
N TYR A 135 -2.00 1.46 -17.51
CA TYR A 135 -1.79 2.87 -17.77
C TYR A 135 -0.31 3.24 -17.74
N LEU A 136 0.48 2.75 -16.77
CA LEU A 136 1.92 2.99 -16.73
C LEU A 136 2.66 2.43 -17.96
N GLU A 137 2.16 1.34 -18.54
CA GLU A 137 2.72 0.75 -19.76
C GLU A 137 2.51 1.63 -21.00
N ILE A 138 1.36 2.30 -21.11
CA ILE A 138 1.06 3.18 -22.25
C ILE A 138 1.38 4.66 -21.99
N LEU A 139 1.77 5.01 -20.76
CA LEU A 139 2.13 6.37 -20.37
C LEU A 139 3.41 6.82 -21.07
N ASP A 140 3.36 8.02 -21.66
CA ASP A 140 4.47 8.69 -22.32
C ASP A 140 4.83 10.02 -21.62
N GLU A 141 5.77 10.76 -22.20
CA GLU A 141 6.30 12.00 -21.64
C GLU A 141 5.33 13.19 -21.68
N ASP A 142 4.26 13.10 -22.48
CA ASP A 142 3.23 14.13 -22.62
C ASP A 142 1.96 13.82 -21.82
N GLY A 143 1.99 12.74 -21.02
CA GLY A 143 0.88 12.31 -20.19
C GLY A 143 1.20 12.37 -18.69
N THR A 144 0.14 12.56 -17.89
CA THR A 144 0.15 12.37 -16.44
C THR A 144 -1.00 11.43 -16.05
N LEU A 145 -0.68 10.32 -15.40
CA LEU A 145 -1.67 9.44 -14.79
C LEU A 145 -2.13 10.03 -13.44
N VAL A 146 -3.43 10.25 -13.30
CA VAL A 146 -4.04 10.76 -12.06
C VAL A 146 -4.69 9.62 -11.30
N LEU A 147 -4.37 9.51 -10.01
CA LEU A 147 -4.95 8.54 -9.09
C LEU A 147 -5.71 9.22 -7.94
N GLU A 148 -6.90 8.70 -7.69
CA GLU A 148 -7.77 9.13 -6.60
C GLU A 148 -7.97 7.99 -5.61
N SER A 149 -7.24 8.02 -4.50
CA SER A 149 -7.28 6.96 -3.49
C SER A 149 -7.10 5.56 -4.11
N GLY A 150 -6.08 5.40 -4.96
CA GLY A 150 -5.82 4.17 -5.69
C GLY A 150 -6.69 3.91 -6.92
N HIS A 151 -7.79 4.65 -7.13
CA HIS A 151 -8.54 4.59 -8.39
C HIS A 151 -7.75 5.29 -9.50
N PRO A 152 -7.35 4.62 -10.59
CA PRO A 152 -6.68 5.27 -11.69
C PRO A 152 -7.72 5.98 -12.58
N LEU A 153 -7.91 7.28 -12.34
CA LEU A 153 -8.90 8.11 -13.02
C LEU A 153 -8.64 8.13 -14.53
N GLY A 154 -7.38 8.30 -14.92
CA GLY A 154 -6.97 8.28 -16.32
C GLY A 154 -5.64 8.98 -16.56
N ILE A 155 -5.20 8.95 -17.82
CA ILE A 155 -4.05 9.72 -18.30
C ILE A 155 -4.59 10.99 -18.93
N PHE A 156 -4.05 12.13 -18.51
CA PHE A 156 -4.40 13.46 -19.00
C PHE A 156 -3.17 14.09 -19.66
N ALA A 157 -3.40 14.89 -20.69
CA ALA A 157 -2.32 15.62 -21.36
C ALA A 157 -1.60 16.54 -20.37
N SER A 158 -0.27 16.53 -20.43
CA SER A 158 0.62 17.38 -19.65
C SER A 158 1.83 17.77 -20.52
N HIS A 159 3.04 17.75 -19.97
CA HIS A 159 4.28 18.10 -20.68
C HIS A 159 5.47 17.35 -20.06
N PRO A 160 6.63 17.24 -20.74
CA PRO A 160 7.76 16.43 -20.26
C PRO A 160 8.24 16.73 -18.84
N LEU A 161 8.22 18.00 -18.43
CA LEU A 161 8.60 18.43 -17.06
C LEU A 161 7.53 18.20 -15.97
N ALA A 162 6.33 17.75 -16.33
CA ALA A 162 5.27 17.48 -15.37
C ALA A 162 5.51 16.14 -14.64
N PRO A 163 4.94 15.95 -13.44
CA PRO A 163 4.90 14.63 -12.82
C PRO A 163 4.20 13.62 -13.73
N ARG A 164 4.80 12.45 -13.94
CA ARG A 164 4.18 11.35 -14.69
C ARG A 164 2.98 10.74 -13.96
N VAL A 165 2.96 10.87 -12.64
CA VAL A 165 1.87 10.40 -11.79
C VAL A 165 1.54 11.44 -10.72
N ILE A 166 0.25 11.70 -10.51
CA ILE A 166 -0.28 12.44 -9.36
C ILE A 166 -1.15 11.48 -8.55
N VAL A 167 -0.86 11.32 -7.26
CA VAL A 167 -1.61 10.46 -6.35
C VAL A 167 -2.21 11.29 -5.22
N THR A 168 -3.49 11.04 -4.96
CA THR A 168 -4.14 11.39 -3.69
C THR A 168 -4.53 10.11 -2.97
N ASN A 169 -4.49 10.10 -1.63
CA ASN A 169 -4.95 8.97 -0.83
C ASN A 169 -5.73 9.48 0.38
N GLY A 170 -6.99 9.07 0.51
CA GLY A 170 -7.80 9.29 1.70
C GLY A 170 -8.13 10.76 1.96
N LEU A 171 -8.18 11.60 0.93
CA LEU A 171 -8.62 12.99 1.08
C LEU A 171 -10.13 13.00 1.37
N MET A 172 -10.47 13.42 2.58
CA MET A 172 -11.85 13.51 3.07
C MET A 172 -12.21 14.97 3.31
N ILE A 173 -13.49 15.31 3.14
CA ILE A 173 -14.01 16.61 3.61
C ILE A 173 -13.92 16.61 5.14
N GLY A 174 -13.43 17.69 5.75
CA GLY A 174 -13.08 17.72 7.18
C GLY A 174 -14.19 17.25 8.13
N MET A 175 -15.47 17.48 7.82
CA MET A 175 -16.58 16.99 8.66
C MET A 175 -16.74 15.47 8.65
N PHE A 176 -16.22 14.78 7.63
CA PHE A 176 -16.22 13.33 7.46
C PHE A 176 -14.82 12.72 7.65
N ASP A 177 -13.82 13.52 8.03
CA ASP A 177 -12.46 13.04 8.30
C ASP A 177 -12.37 12.41 9.69
N ASN A 178 -13.05 11.27 9.84
CA ASN A 178 -13.08 10.48 11.06
C ASN A 178 -13.06 8.99 10.72
N GLN A 179 -12.68 8.15 11.69
CA GLN A 179 -12.48 6.72 11.48
C GLN A 179 -13.73 6.00 10.98
N LYS A 180 -14.92 6.38 11.46
CA LYS A 180 -16.19 5.74 11.09
C LYS A 180 -16.50 5.97 9.62
N ASP A 181 -16.48 7.23 9.20
CA ASP A 181 -16.81 7.61 7.82
C ASP A 181 -15.72 7.16 6.85
N PHE A 182 -14.45 7.21 7.25
CA PHE A 182 -13.35 6.62 6.47
C PHE A 182 -13.52 5.11 6.29
N ASN A 183 -13.86 4.37 7.35
CA ASN A 183 -14.06 2.92 7.26
C ASN A 183 -15.23 2.56 6.33
N LEU A 184 -16.31 3.34 6.34
CA LEU A 184 -17.41 3.22 5.39
C LEU A 184 -16.95 3.52 3.97
N ALA A 185 -16.28 4.64 3.74
CA ALA A 185 -15.77 5.04 2.42
C ALA A 185 -14.80 4.00 1.82
N ALA A 186 -13.91 3.45 2.64
CA ALA A 186 -13.02 2.37 2.23
C ALA A 186 -13.77 1.06 1.92
N ALA A 187 -14.82 0.72 2.67
CA ALA A 187 -15.67 -0.44 2.37
C ALA A 187 -16.46 -0.29 1.06
N LEU A 188 -16.91 0.92 0.77
CA LEU A 188 -17.62 1.28 -0.45
C LEU A 188 -16.70 1.36 -1.69
N GLY A 189 -15.38 1.27 -1.52
CA GLY A 189 -14.44 1.34 -2.64
C GLY A 189 -14.18 2.77 -3.14
N VAL A 190 -14.29 3.79 -2.25
CA VAL A 190 -14.15 5.21 -2.59
C VAL A 190 -13.08 5.95 -1.77
N ALA A 191 -12.41 5.29 -0.83
CA ALA A 191 -11.27 5.84 -0.10
C ALA A 191 -10.19 4.78 0.15
N ASN A 192 -8.94 5.21 0.22
CA ASN A 192 -7.77 4.36 0.45
C ASN A 192 -6.84 5.02 1.46
N TYR A 193 -6.38 4.27 2.44
CA TYR A 193 -5.39 4.78 3.37
C TYR A 193 -4.00 4.45 2.82
N GLY A 194 -3.34 5.45 2.23
CA GLY A 194 -2.03 5.27 1.60
C GLY A 194 -0.85 5.28 2.59
N GLN A 195 -1.08 5.57 3.87
CA GLN A 195 0.01 5.96 4.78
C GLN A 195 0.86 7.06 4.10
N MET A 196 2.17 7.06 4.29
CA MET A 196 3.11 7.95 3.61
C MET A 196 3.66 7.29 2.34
N THR A 197 4.31 6.13 2.47
CA THR A 197 5.06 5.50 1.37
C THR A 197 4.40 4.26 0.78
N ALA A 198 3.31 3.77 1.39
CA ALA A 198 2.55 2.63 0.85
C ALA A 198 1.78 3.02 -0.42
N GLY A 199 0.91 4.02 -0.32
CA GLY A 199 0.15 4.59 -1.44
C GLY A 199 0.96 5.59 -2.27
N GLY A 200 2.12 6.04 -1.78
CA GLY A 200 3.10 6.83 -2.54
C GLY A 200 4.13 5.98 -3.30
N TRP A 201 4.06 4.65 -3.21
CA TRP A 201 4.89 3.69 -3.94
C TRP A 201 6.40 3.93 -3.76
N MET A 202 6.85 4.00 -2.51
CA MET A 202 8.26 4.28 -2.21
C MET A 202 8.72 3.69 -0.87
N TYR A 203 8.09 2.61 -0.42
CA TYR A 203 8.47 1.93 0.81
C TYR A 203 9.64 0.98 0.54
N ILE A 204 10.72 1.09 1.32
CA ILE A 204 11.97 0.35 1.11
C ILE A 204 12.29 -0.59 2.28
N GLY A 205 11.25 -1.08 2.96
CA GLY A 205 11.42 -1.87 4.17
C GLY A 205 11.84 -1.02 5.39
N PRO A 206 12.37 -1.67 6.45
CA PRO A 206 12.59 -1.03 7.74
C PRO A 206 13.80 -0.08 7.76
N GLN A 207 14.66 -0.07 6.73
CA GLN A 207 15.90 0.72 6.71
C GLN A 207 15.67 2.20 7.01
N GLY A 208 14.62 2.80 6.42
CA GLY A 208 14.29 4.20 6.65
C GLY A 208 14.01 4.50 8.13
N ILE A 209 13.29 3.61 8.81
CA ILE A 209 12.99 3.76 10.24
C ILE A 209 14.21 3.46 11.11
N VAL A 210 15.08 2.51 10.74
CA VAL A 210 16.34 2.28 11.48
C VAL A 210 17.17 3.55 11.55
N HIS A 211 17.34 4.24 10.41
CA HIS A 211 18.07 5.52 10.38
C HIS A 211 17.36 6.62 11.18
N GLY A 212 16.03 6.74 11.05
CA GLY A 212 15.24 7.70 11.82
C GLY A 212 15.36 7.48 13.33
N THR A 213 15.14 6.25 13.80
CA THR A 213 15.24 5.89 15.22
C THR A 213 16.66 6.09 15.75
N PHE A 214 17.69 5.75 14.97
CA PHE A 214 19.08 6.05 15.35
C PHE A 214 19.28 7.55 15.63
N ASN A 215 18.82 8.42 14.72
CA ASN A 215 18.91 9.86 14.92
C ASN A 215 18.08 10.33 16.12
N THR A 216 16.91 9.74 16.38
CA THR A 216 16.11 10.05 17.57
C THR A 216 16.88 9.71 18.85
N LEU A 217 17.47 8.52 18.93
CA LEU A 217 18.24 8.08 20.10
C LEU A 217 19.47 8.97 20.32
N MET A 218 20.22 9.27 19.25
CA MET A 218 21.40 10.14 19.33
C MET A 218 21.05 11.55 19.79
N ASN A 219 19.97 12.14 19.26
CA ASN A 219 19.52 13.47 19.70
C ASN A 219 18.99 13.46 21.14
N ALA A 220 18.25 12.41 21.54
CA ALA A 220 17.84 12.26 22.93
C ALA A 220 19.05 12.16 23.88
N GLY A 221 20.08 11.38 23.51
CA GLY A 221 21.32 11.29 24.26
C GLY A 221 22.04 12.63 24.41
N ARG A 222 22.18 13.39 23.31
CA ARG A 222 22.79 14.73 23.32
C ARG A 222 22.01 15.70 24.21
N LEU A 223 20.69 15.77 24.04
CA LEU A 223 19.84 16.72 24.75
C LEU A 223 19.62 16.39 26.22
N LYS A 224 19.57 15.11 26.58
CA LYS A 224 19.13 14.66 27.92
C LYS A 224 20.22 14.00 28.74
N LEU A 225 21.23 13.42 28.10
CA LEU A 225 22.31 12.69 28.77
C LEU A 225 23.68 13.37 28.61
N GLY A 226 23.73 14.54 27.98
CA GLY A 226 24.96 15.32 27.79
C GLY A 226 25.98 14.63 26.89
N ILE A 227 25.54 13.75 25.98
CA ILE A 227 26.43 13.07 25.05
C ILE A 227 27.04 14.09 24.10
N ALA A 228 28.36 14.03 23.91
CA ALA A 228 29.08 14.89 22.97
C ALA A 228 28.59 14.70 21.53
N HIS A 229 28.79 15.70 20.68
CA HIS A 229 28.31 15.65 19.29
C HIS A 229 28.92 14.47 18.50
N ASP A 230 30.19 14.18 18.76
CA ASP A 230 30.99 13.07 18.22
C ASP A 230 30.95 11.80 19.09
N GLY A 231 30.18 11.82 20.19
CA GLY A 231 29.97 10.68 21.08
C GLY A 231 28.87 9.73 20.63
N ASN A 232 28.68 8.64 21.38
CA ASN A 232 27.61 7.65 21.19
C ASN A 232 26.93 7.30 22.54
N LEU A 233 26.04 6.31 22.54
CA LEU A 233 25.28 5.88 23.72
C LEU A 233 25.92 4.73 24.50
N ALA A 234 27.24 4.53 24.39
CA ALA A 234 27.94 3.50 25.16
C ALA A 234 27.69 3.65 26.67
N GLY A 235 27.35 2.53 27.31
CA GLY A 235 27.01 2.50 28.75
C GLY A 235 25.63 3.06 29.08
N LYS A 236 24.79 3.39 28.09
CA LYS A 236 23.39 3.79 28.29
C LYS A 236 22.45 2.63 27.96
N LEU A 237 21.34 2.56 28.70
CA LEU A 237 20.26 1.60 28.49
C LEU A 237 19.06 2.30 27.84
N PHE A 238 18.64 1.82 26.68
CA PHE A 238 17.41 2.23 26.01
C PHE A 238 16.30 1.21 26.32
N VAL A 239 15.21 1.66 26.93
CA VAL A 239 14.05 0.81 27.24
C VAL A 239 12.85 1.28 26.43
N SER A 240 12.20 0.38 25.70
CA SER A 240 11.04 0.67 24.87
C SER A 240 10.13 -0.56 24.72
N SER A 241 9.10 -0.47 23.88
CA SER A 241 8.23 -1.59 23.51
C SER A 241 7.83 -1.57 22.03
N GLY A 242 7.36 -2.71 21.54
CA GLY A 242 6.90 -2.97 20.18
C GLY A 242 8.01 -3.42 19.22
N LEU A 243 7.77 -4.51 18.50
CA LEU A 243 8.60 -5.12 17.47
C LEU A 243 7.80 -5.42 16.19
N GLY A 244 6.84 -4.54 15.86
CA GLY A 244 6.09 -4.56 14.59
C GLY A 244 6.88 -4.00 13.40
N GLY A 245 6.20 -3.73 12.27
CA GLY A 245 6.88 -3.36 11.01
C GLY A 245 7.77 -2.10 11.09
N MET A 246 7.39 -1.08 11.87
CA MET A 246 8.24 0.10 12.12
C MET A 246 9.05 -0.03 13.42
N SER A 247 8.41 -0.46 14.51
CA SER A 247 9.03 -0.53 15.83
C SER A 247 10.09 -1.62 15.97
N GLY A 248 10.12 -2.61 15.07
CA GLY A 248 11.20 -3.60 14.95
C GLY A 248 12.58 -3.00 14.62
N ALA A 249 12.62 -1.77 14.10
CA ALA A 249 13.86 -1.06 13.80
C ALA A 249 14.64 -0.60 15.06
N GLN A 250 13.95 -0.51 16.20
CA GLN A 250 14.47 0.06 17.44
C GLN A 250 15.75 -0.63 17.94
N GLY A 251 15.77 -1.97 17.94
CA GLY A 251 16.91 -2.73 18.45
C GLY A 251 18.16 -2.51 17.58
N LYS A 252 18.00 -2.54 16.25
CA LYS A 252 19.11 -2.27 15.33
C LYS A 252 19.62 -0.84 15.45
N ALA A 253 18.70 0.13 15.59
CA ALA A 253 19.06 1.53 15.80
C ALA A 253 19.85 1.75 17.11
N ALA A 254 19.43 1.11 18.20
CA ALA A 254 20.14 1.19 19.48
C ALA A 254 21.56 0.61 19.39
N VAL A 255 21.72 -0.54 18.71
CA VAL A 255 23.04 -1.13 18.45
C VAL A 255 23.94 -0.19 17.66
N ILE A 256 23.44 0.43 16.58
CA ILE A 256 24.20 1.41 15.78
C ILE A 256 24.57 2.64 16.63
N ALA A 257 23.67 3.08 17.51
CA ALA A 257 23.92 4.17 18.45
C ALA A 257 24.88 3.80 19.61
N GLY A 258 25.29 2.54 19.73
CA GLY A 258 26.17 2.06 20.79
C GLY A 258 25.48 1.83 22.14
N ALA A 259 24.14 1.87 22.20
CA ALA A 259 23.37 1.59 23.41
C ALA A 259 23.11 0.10 23.60
N ALA A 260 22.95 -0.33 24.86
CA ALA A 260 22.21 -1.55 25.15
C ALA A 260 20.71 -1.24 25.09
N SER A 261 19.88 -2.17 24.60
CA SER A 261 18.43 -1.96 24.53
C SER A 261 17.61 -3.12 25.07
N ILE A 262 16.52 -2.81 25.76
CA ILE A 262 15.44 -3.74 26.12
C ILE A 262 14.17 -3.25 25.42
N ILE A 263 13.58 -4.10 24.57
CA ILE A 263 12.36 -3.79 23.85
C ILE A 263 11.35 -4.89 24.17
N ALA A 264 10.31 -4.54 24.92
CA ALA A 264 9.23 -5.46 25.25
C ALA A 264 8.32 -5.68 24.03
N GLU A 265 7.87 -6.92 23.81
CA GLU A 265 6.83 -7.29 22.85
C GLU A 265 5.89 -8.29 23.52
#